data_AF-A0A3D5B969-F1
#
_entry.id   AF-A0A3D5B969-F1
#
_cell.length_a   1.000
_cell.length_b   1.000
_cell.length_c   1.000
_cell.angle_alpha   90.00
_cell.angle_beta   90.00
_cell.angle_gamma   90.00
#
_symmetry.space_group_name_H-M   'P 1'
#
loop_
_entity.id
_entity.type
_entity.pdbx_description
1 polymer ?
#
loop_
_entity_poly.entity_id
_entity_poly.type
_entity_poly.pdbx_seq_one_letter_code
_entity_poly.pdbx_strand_id
1 'polypeptide(L)' 'MSLKVVQVDPHGPIILAVKDSRIALGRGMAQKVMVELIA' A
#
# COMPACT_ATOMS: atom_id res chain seq x y z
N MET A 1 2.35 -13.29 -3.91
CA MET A 1 1.32 -12.29 -4.29
C MET A 1 1.92 -10.91 -4.06
N SER A 2 1.94 -10.05 -5.07
CA SER A 2 2.61 -8.75 -5.03
C SER A 2 1.62 -7.58 -4.96
N LEU A 3 2.12 -6.43 -4.54
CA LEU A 3 1.40 -5.16 -4.56
C LEU A 3 2.33 -4.07 -5.08
N LYS A 4 1.75 -2.95 -5.51
CA LYS A 4 2.50 -1.73 -5.85
C LYS A 4 1.94 -0.56 -5.07
N VAL A 5 2.85 0.25 -4.53
CA VAL A 5 2.48 1.56 -3.99
C VAL A 5 2.25 2.49 -5.17
N VAL A 6 1.04 3.04 -5.27
CA VAL A 6 0.62 3.93 -6.37
C VAL A 6 0.77 5.39 -5.95
N GLN A 7 0.39 5.71 -4.72
CA GLN A 7 0.45 7.07 -4.19
C GLN A 7 0.66 7.02 -2.68
N VAL A 8 1.42 7.99 -2.18
CA VAL A 8 1.64 8.23 -0.75
C VAL A 8 1.38 9.71 -0.49
N ASP A 9 0.35 10.00 0.31
CA ASP A 9 0.08 11.36 0.75
C ASP A 9 0.62 11.59 2.18
N PRO A 10 1.19 12.77 2.51
CA PRO A 10 1.83 13.01 3.81
C PRO A 10 0.94 12.78 5.04
N HIS A 11 -0.36 13.04 4.91
CA HIS A 11 -1.36 12.89 5.98
C HIS A 11 -2.49 11.91 5.63
N GLY A 12 -2.43 11.30 4.45
CA GLY A 12 -3.50 10.49 3.87
C GLY A 12 -3.22 8.99 3.92
N PRO A 13 -4.17 8.17 3.43
CA PRO A 13 -3.94 6.75 3.24
C PRO A 13 -2.89 6.52 2.15
N ILE A 14 -2.25 5.35 2.20
CA ILE A 14 -1.37 4.87 1.13
C ILE A 14 -2.27 4.17 0.11
N ILE A 15 -2.19 4.58 -1.16
CA ILE A 15 -2.94 3.93 -2.23
C ILE A 15 -2.11 2.79 -2.80
N LEU A 16 -2.67 1.59 -2.77
CA LEU A 16 -2.04 0.36 -3.22
C LEU A 16 -2.80 -0.20 -4.44
N ALA A 17 -2.05 -0.65 -5.44
CA ALA A 17 -2.58 -1.56 -6.46
C ALA A 17 -2.32 -2.99 -6.00
N VAL A 18 -3.39 -3.75 -5.82
CA VAL A 18 -3.36 -5.16 -5.40
C VAL A 18 -4.30 -5.93 -6.31
N LYS A 19 -3.77 -6.91 -7.06
CA LYS A 19 -4.51 -7.55 -8.16
C LYS A 19 -5.04 -6.48 -9.14
N ASP A 20 -6.32 -6.53 -9.49
CA ASP A 20 -6.97 -5.60 -10.44
C ASP A 20 -7.71 -4.44 -9.73
N SER A 21 -7.44 -4.23 -8.44
CA SER A 21 -8.12 -3.23 -7.62
C SER A 21 -7.15 -2.21 -7.03
N ARG A 22 -7.68 -1.01 -6.77
CA ARG A 22 -7.01 0.03 -5.98
C ARG A 22 -7.62 0.06 -4.59
N ILE A 23 -6.77 0.04 -3.58
CA ILE A 23 -7.18 0.03 -2.18
C ILE A 23 -6.48 1.19 -1.47
N ALA A 24 -7.25 1.96 -0.71
CA ALA A 24 -6.71 2.95 0.20
C ALA A 24 -6.45 2.30 1.57
N LEU A 25 -5.19 2.27 1.99
CA LEU A 25 -4.78 1.71 3.27
C LEU A 25 -4.39 2.84 4.23
N GLY A 26 -5.13 3.00 5.33
CA GLY A 26 -4.79 3.98 6.36
C GLY A 26 -3.40 3.73 6.94
N ARG A 27 -2.66 4.80 7.24
CA ARG A 27 -1.25 4.73 7.68
C ARG A 27 -1.04 3.82 8.90
N GLY A 28 -1.95 3.87 9.87
CA GLY A 28 -1.89 3.01 11.07
C GLY A 28 -2.11 1.51 10.78
N MET A 29 -2.81 1.17 9.69
CA MET A 29 -2.91 -0.22 9.22
C MET A 29 -1.66 -0.60 8.42
N ALA A 30 -1.16 0.29 7.57
CA ALA A 30 0.04 0.05 6.77
C ALA A 30 1.28 -0.27 7.62
N GLN A 31 1.45 0.39 8.77
CA GLN A 31 2.55 0.14 9.71
C GLN A 31 2.57 -1.27 10.30
N LYS A 32 1.49 -2.04 10.15
CA LYS A 32 1.37 -3.42 10.66
C LYS A 32 1.58 -4.47 9.58
N VAL A 33 1.70 -4.06 8.32
CA VAL A 33 1.85 -4.96 7.18
C VAL A 33 3.31 -5.01 6.78
N MET A 34 3.96 -6.15 7.04
CA MET A 34 5.32 -6.39 6.60
C MET A 34 5.31 -6.78 5.12
N VAL A 35 6.23 -6.21 4.36
CA VAL A 35 6.42 -6.48 2.93
C VAL A 35 7.90 -6.60 2.64
N GLU A 36 8.24 -7.29 1.56
CA GLU A 36 9.58 -7.35 1.01
C GLU A 36 9.61 -6.70 -0.38
N LEU A 37 10.77 -6.16 -0.76
CA LEU A 37 10.98 -5.68 -2.11
C LEU A 37 11.11 -6.89 -3.04
N ILE A 38 10.36 -6.86 -4.14
CA ILE A 38 10.52 -7.83 -5.22
C ILE A 38 11.56 -7.26 -6.17
N ALA A 39 12.61 -8.04 -6.43
CA ALA A 39 13.67 -7.72 -7.39
C ALA A 39 13.16 -7.72 -8.84
#